data_AF-A0A5K0W085-F1
#
_entry.id   AF-A0A5K0W085-F1
#
_cell.length_a   1.000
_cell.length_b   1.000
_cell.length_c   1.000
_cell.angle_alpha   90.00
_cell.angle_beta   90.00
_cell.angle_gamma   90.00
#
_symmetry.space_group_name_H-M   'P 1'
#
loop_
_entity.id
_entity.type
_entity.pdbx_description
1 polymer ?
#
loop_
_entity_poly.entity_id
_entity_poly.type
_entity_poly.pdbx_seq_one_letter_code
_entity_poly.pdbx_strand_id
1 'polypeptide(L)' 'GTDHFSEDGMPKMPFPNGWKGEHGLYSVGFTRRGILGACADASSIARDIALQWRTPATEPTRFIVSKGSPSPPPH' A
#
# COMPACT_ATOMS: atom_id res chain seq x y z
N GLY A 1 -9.88 -2.29 -14.80
CA GLY A 1 -9.19 -1.97 -13.54
C GLY A 1 -10.16 -1.45 -12.49
N THR A 2 -11.27 -2.15 -12.25
CA THR A 2 -12.36 -1.71 -11.35
C THR A 2 -12.68 -2.75 -10.26
N ASP A 3 -11.88 -3.81 -10.12
CA ASP A 3 -12.21 -4.92 -9.23
C ASP A 3 -12.22 -4.54 -7.73
N HIS A 4 -11.71 -3.36 -7.37
CA HIS A 4 -11.72 -2.88 -6.00
C HIS A 4 -13.06 -2.26 -5.55
N PHE A 5 -13.89 -1.79 -6.47
CA PHE A 5 -15.14 -1.09 -6.18
C PHE A 5 -16.36 -1.91 -6.58
N SER A 6 -17.42 -1.85 -5.77
CA SER A 6 -18.76 -2.38 -6.06
C SER A 6 -19.50 -1.48 -7.05
N GLU A 7 -20.64 -1.93 -7.56
CA GLU A 7 -21.51 -1.16 -8.48
C GLU A 7 -21.95 0.19 -7.88
N ASP A 8 -22.08 0.26 -6.55
CA ASP A 8 -22.38 1.49 -5.81
C ASP A 8 -21.19 2.46 -5.69
N GLY A 9 -20.05 2.16 -6.32
CA GLY A 9 -18.84 3.00 -6.28
C GLY A 9 -18.08 2.96 -4.94
N MET A 10 -18.37 1.98 -4.08
CA MET A 10 -17.73 1.80 -2.78
C MET A 10 -16.70 0.66 -2.82
N PRO A 11 -15.59 0.73 -2.05
CA PRO A 11 -14.69 -0.41 -1.91
C PRO A 11 -15.45 -1.67 -1.48
N LYS A 12 -15.14 -2.80 -2.09
CA LYS A 12 -15.78 -4.09 -1.76
C LYS A 12 -15.50 -4.52 -0.32
N MET A 13 -14.34 -4.13 0.21
CA MET A 13 -13.94 -4.42 1.59
C MET A 13 -14.43 -3.32 2.55
N PRO A 14 -15.06 -3.67 3.68
CA PRO A 14 -15.51 -2.68 4.65
C PRO A 14 -14.33 -2.05 5.41
N PHE A 15 -14.59 -0.90 6.05
CA PHE A 15 -13.64 -0.32 7.02
C PHE A 15 -13.30 -1.35 8.12
N PRO A 16 -12.02 -1.48 8.52
CA PRO A 16 -10.88 -0.61 8.21
C PRO A 16 -10.00 -1.09 7.04
N ASN A 17 -10.45 -2.03 6.21
CA ASN A 17 -9.59 -2.66 5.19
C ASN A 17 -9.90 -2.21 3.75
N GLY A 18 -10.93 -1.40 3.56
CA GLY A 18 -11.34 -0.90 2.24
C GLY A 18 -10.33 0.00 1.52
N TRP A 19 -9.31 0.51 2.23
CA TRP A 19 -8.33 1.46 1.69
C TRP A 19 -7.24 0.82 0.81
N LYS A 20 -7.03 -0.50 0.87
CA LYS A 20 -5.98 -1.19 0.12
C LYS A 20 -6.58 -2.05 -0.99
N GLY A 21 -6.27 -1.69 -2.23
CA GLY A 21 -6.54 -2.51 -3.41
C GLY A 21 -5.31 -3.26 -3.88
N GLU A 22 -5.42 -3.88 -5.05
CA GLU A 22 -4.32 -4.63 -5.66
C GLU A 22 -3.36 -3.73 -6.45
N HIS A 23 -2.15 -4.24 -6.72
CA HIS A 23 -1.16 -3.58 -7.59
C HIS A 23 -0.81 -2.12 -7.19
N GLY A 24 -0.79 -1.83 -5.90
CA GLY A 24 -0.48 -0.49 -5.39
C GLY A 24 -1.63 0.52 -5.52
N LEU A 25 -2.84 0.06 -5.83
CA LEU A 25 -4.05 0.89 -5.79
C LEU A 25 -4.48 1.12 -4.33
N TYR A 26 -4.78 2.37 -3.99
CA TYR A 26 -5.33 2.74 -2.69
C TYR A 26 -6.56 3.62 -2.84
N SER A 27 -7.46 3.59 -1.87
CA SER A 27 -8.66 4.43 -1.81
C SER A 27 -8.75 5.15 -0.46
N VAL A 28 -9.22 6.40 -0.47
CA VAL A 28 -9.30 7.26 0.73
C VAL A 28 -10.68 7.87 0.84
N GLY A 29 -11.26 7.87 2.04
CA GLY A 29 -12.49 8.60 2.34
C GLY A 29 -13.78 7.84 2.02
N PHE A 30 -13.68 6.57 1.63
CA PHE A 30 -14.84 5.73 1.30
C PHE A 30 -15.45 5.00 2.50
N THR A 31 -15.01 5.35 3.71
CA THR A 31 -15.42 4.67 4.96
C THR A 31 -16.76 5.15 5.50
N ARG A 32 -17.37 6.17 4.88
CA ARG A 32 -18.60 6.86 5.33
C ARG A 32 -18.52 7.37 6.78
N ARG A 33 -17.32 7.68 7.25
CA ARG A 33 -17.02 8.21 8.60
C ARG A 33 -16.59 9.68 8.60
N GLY A 34 -16.88 10.40 7.50
CA GLY A 34 -16.48 11.79 7.32
C GLY A 34 -14.95 11.99 7.27
N ILE A 35 -14.49 13.18 7.66
CA ILE A 35 -13.07 13.58 7.60
C ILE A 35 -12.19 12.65 8.43
N LEU A 36 -12.64 12.24 9.63
CA LEU A 36 -11.90 11.31 10.48
C LEU A 36 -11.67 9.95 9.80
N GLY A 37 -12.67 9.48 9.04
CA GLY A 37 -12.55 8.28 8.22
C GLY A 37 -11.48 8.41 7.14
N ALA A 38 -11.48 9.54 6.42
CA ALA A 38 -10.47 9.81 5.39
C ALA A 38 -9.06 9.90 5.99
N CYS A 39 -8.90 10.54 7.16
CA CYS A 39 -7.62 10.60 7.85
C CYS A 39 -7.10 9.21 8.26
N ALA A 40 -8.00 8.32 8.69
CA ALA A 40 -7.64 6.95 9.05
C ALA A 40 -7.16 6.14 7.84
N ASP A 41 -7.84 6.25 6.69
CA ASP A 41 -7.40 5.61 5.45
C ASP A 41 -6.04 6.15 5.01
N ALA A 42 -5.87 7.47 4.95
CA ALA A 42 -4.62 8.13 4.55
C ALA A 42 -3.44 7.70 5.43
N SER A 43 -3.65 7.62 6.75
CA SER A 43 -2.63 7.16 7.69
C SER A 43 -2.24 5.70 7.48
N SER A 44 -3.19 4.86 7.07
CA SER A 44 -2.95 3.43 6.84
C SER A 44 -2.17 3.22 5.53
N ILE A 45 -2.52 3.96 4.48
CA ILE A 45 -1.81 3.96 3.19
C ILE A 45 -0.37 4.43 3.36
N ALA A 46 -0.15 5.55 4.05
CA ALA A 46 1.20 6.09 4.25
C ALA A 46 2.11 5.08 4.98
N ARG A 47 1.55 4.37 5.98
CA ARG A 47 2.27 3.30 6.69
C ARG A 47 2.58 2.12 5.78
N ASP A 48 1.61 1.66 4.99
CA ASP A 48 1.79 0.52 4.08
C ASP A 48 2.89 0.80 3.05
N ILE A 49 2.86 1.99 2.44
CA ILE A 49 3.91 2.44 1.53
C ILE A 49 5.27 2.44 2.26
N ALA A 50 5.36 3.09 3.43
CA ALA A 50 6.61 3.16 4.19
C ALA A 50 7.17 1.77 4.56
N LEU A 51 6.29 0.79 4.85
CA LEU A 51 6.68 -0.59 5.10
C LEU A 51 7.20 -1.29 3.83
N GLN A 52 6.53 -1.10 2.69
CA GLN A 52 7.00 -1.64 1.41
C GLN A 52 8.40 -1.12 1.04
N TRP A 53 8.67 0.16 1.28
CA TRP A 53 10.00 0.75 1.04
C TRP A 53 11.08 0.25 2.01
N ARG A 54 10.70 -0.13 3.23
CA ARG A 54 11.63 -0.62 4.27
C ARG A 54 11.84 -2.13 4.24
N THR A 55 11.01 -2.87 3.52
CA THR A 55 11.19 -4.30 3.38
C THR A 55 12.22 -4.50 2.27
N PRO A 56 13.49 -4.88 2.56
CA PRO A 56 14.42 -5.25 1.51
C PRO A 56 13.76 -6.41 0.77
N ALA A 57 13.62 -6.31 -0.56
CA ALA A 57 13.03 -7.36 -1.37
C ALA A 57 13.74 -8.68 -1.07
N THR A 58 13.18 -9.50 -0.19
CA THR A 58 13.64 -10.87 0.05
C THR A 58 13.15 -11.74 -1.09
N GLU A 59 13.67 -11.45 -2.28
CA GLU A 59 13.83 -12.48 -3.29
C GLU A 59 15.17 -13.16 -2.97
N PRO A 60 15.20 -14.46 -2.66
CA PRO A 60 16.45 -15.20 -2.63
C PRO A 60 16.88 -15.43 -4.08
N THR A 61 17.23 -14.36 -4.79
CA THR A 61 17.87 -14.48 -6.09
C THR A 61 19.27 -15.02 -5.81
N ARG A 62 19.39 -16.35 -5.91
CA ARG A 62 20.65 -17.07 -5.89
C ARG A 62 21.51 -16.58 -7.05
N PHE A 63 22.32 -15.56 -6.81
CA PHE A 63 23.50 -15.28 -7.62
C PHE A 63 24.72 -15.09 -6.74
N ILE A 64 25.64 -16.01 -7.00
CA ILE A 64 27.05 -16.15 -6.64
C ILE A 64 27.73 -14.80 -6.30
N VAL A 65 28.38 -14.79 -5.14
CA VAL A 65 29.39 -13.86 -4.59
C VAL A 65 30.01 -12.84 -5.58
N SER A 66 29.94 -11.56 -5.19
CA SER A 66 31.13 -10.76 -4.84
C SER A 66 30.71 -9.63 -3.90
N LYS A 67 31.44 -9.48 -2.80
CA LYS A 67 31.12 -8.57 -1.71
C LYS A 67 31.03 -7.12 -2.21
N GLY A 68 29.89 -6.49 -1.96
CA GLY A 68 29.63 -5.08 -2.22
C GLY A 68 28.17 -4.74 -1.89
N SER A 69 27.82 -4.76 -0.60
CA SER A 69 26.49 -4.34 -0.13
C SER A 69 26.31 -2.82 -0.27
N PRO A 70 25.06 -2.34 -0.43
CA PRO A 70 24.67 -1.50 -1.56
C PRO A 70 24.71 0.01 -1.28
N SER A 71 24.80 0.77 -2.36
CA SER A 71 24.79 2.23 -2.39
C SER A 71 23.38 2.83 -2.08
N PRO A 72 23.34 4.00 -1.41
CA PRO A 72 22.13 4.64 -0.86
C PRO A 72 21.30 5.44 -1.89
N PRO A 73 20.05 5.87 -1.56
CA PRO A 73 19.22 6.74 -2.43
C PRO A 73 19.69 8.21 -2.33
N PRO A 74 19.73 8.99 -3.43
CA PRO A 74 18.73 10.06 -3.72
C PRO A 74 18.60 10.37 -5.25
N HIS A 75 17.71 11.19 -5.85
CA HIS A 75 16.85 12.33 -5.48
C HIS A 75 15.51 12.27 -6.24
#